data_AF-A0A958YBN0-F1
#
_entry.id   AF-A0A958YBN0-F1
#
_cell.length_a   1.000
_cell.length_b   1.000
_cell.length_c   1.000
_cell.angle_alpha   90.00
_cell.angle_beta   90.00
_cell.angle_gamma   90.00
#
_symmetry.space_group_name_H-M   'P 1'
#
loop_
_entity.id
_entity.type
_entity.pdbx_description
1 polymer ?
#
loop_
_entity_poly.entity_id
_entity_poly.type
_entity_poly.pdbx_seq_one_letter_code
_entity_poly.pdbx_strand_id
1 'polypeptide(L)' 'MLSKLNLETILFLDIETVPQAPHFSDLDETTQQLWETKSQYQRGEEISAKDFYHRAGIWAEFGKIICISVGFFKIQGD' A
#
# COMPACT_ATOMS: atom_id res chain seq x y z
N MET A 1 20.71 5.90 19.35
CA MET A 1 20.72 6.01 17.88
C MET A 1 20.06 7.29 17.42
N LEU A 2 18.82 7.58 17.82
CA LEU A 2 18.08 8.81 17.42
C LEU A 2 18.80 10.13 17.76
N SER A 3 19.46 10.23 18.92
CA SER A 3 20.20 11.44 19.34
C SER A 3 21.43 11.80 18.51
N LYS A 4 21.85 10.94 17.58
CA LYS A 4 23.00 11.17 16.69
C LYS A 4 22.58 11.54 15.26
N LEU A 5 21.29 11.57 14.95
CA LEU A 5 20.78 11.87 13.62
C LEU A 5 20.46 13.37 13.51
N ASN A 6 20.84 14.00 12.40
CA ASN A 6 20.38 15.34 12.08
C ASN A 6 18.93 15.28 11.59
N LEU A 7 17.98 15.65 12.45
CA LEU A 7 16.55 15.53 12.20
C LEU A 7 16.06 16.38 11.01
N GLU A 8 16.74 17.49 10.69
CA GLU A 8 16.38 18.36 9.57
C GLU A 8 16.68 17.74 8.20
N THR A 9 17.46 16.64 8.16
CA THR A 9 17.77 15.87 6.95
C THR A 9 16.90 14.63 6.77
N ILE A 10 15.96 14.38 7.69
CA ILE A 10 15.07 13.23 7.62
C ILE A 10 13.71 13.68 7.08
N LEU A 11 13.29 13.05 5.98
CA LEU A 11 11.94 13.16 5.45
C LEU A 11 11.11 11.97 5.95
N PHE A 12 9.99 12.27 6.61
CA PHE A 12 9.01 11.27 7.01
C PHE A 12 7.97 11.17 5.90
N LEU A 13 7.72 9.94 5.44
CA LEU A 13 6.74 9.62 4.42
C LEU A 13 5.75 8.65 4.99
N ASP A 14 4.48 8.95 4.80
CA ASP A 14 3.36 8.07 5.10
C ASP A 14 2.43 8.01 3.90
N ILE A 15 2.03 6.80 3.50
CA ILE A 15 1.31 6.55 2.25
C ILE A 15 0.11 5.67 2.55
N GLU A 16 -1.06 6.17 2.19
CA GLU A 16 -2.32 5.44 2.31
C GLU A 16 -2.80 4.98 0.94
N THR A 17 -3.18 3.71 0.87
CA THR A 17 -3.61 3.06 -0.37
C THR A 17 -4.97 2.40 -0.21
N VAL A 18 -5.67 2.29 -1.34
CA VAL A 18 -6.92 1.52 -1.48
C VAL A 18 -6.79 0.56 -2.66
N PRO A 19 -7.63 -0.48 -2.79
CA PRO A 19 -7.71 -1.27 -4.01
C PRO A 19 -7.93 -0.42 -5.27
N GLN A 20 -7.35 -0.82 -6.41
CA GLN A 20 -7.53 -0.12 -7.69
C GLN A 20 -8.99 -0.08 -8.18
N ALA A 21 -9.79 -1.09 -7.82
CA ALA A 21 -11.22 -1.12 -8.05
C ALA A 21 -11.97 -1.50 -6.76
N PRO A 22 -13.23 -1.10 -6.57
CA PRO A 22 -13.99 -1.45 -5.35
C PRO A 22 -14.23 -2.95 -5.19
N HIS A 23 -14.47 -3.65 -6.29
CA HIS A 23 -14.72 -5.09 -6.31
C HIS A 23 -13.80 -5.81 -7.28
N PHE A 24 -13.50 -7.08 -6.98
CA PHE A 24 -12.71 -7.94 -7.86
C PHE A 24 -13.32 -8.08 -9.26
N SER A 25 -14.66 -8.06 -9.37
CA SER A 25 -15.38 -8.13 -10.64
C SER A 25 -15.19 -6.91 -11.54
N ASP A 26 -14.75 -5.79 -10.95
CA ASP A 26 -14.58 -4.53 -11.67
C ASP A 26 -13.17 -4.43 -12.29
N LEU A 27 -12.29 -5.38 -11.98
CA LEU A 27 -10.97 -5.52 -12.60
C LEU A 27 -11.08 -6.07 -14.02
N ASP A 28 -10.16 -5.67 -14.89
CA ASP A 28 -9.97 -6.34 -16.17
C ASP A 28 -9.44 -7.78 -15.97
N GLU A 29 -9.64 -8.63 -16.99
CA GLU A 29 -9.28 -10.05 -16.93
C GLU A 29 -7.80 -10.29 -16.61
N THR A 30 -6.90 -9.42 -17.11
CA THR A 30 -5.47 -9.57 -16.86
C THR A 30 -5.17 -9.31 -15.39
N THR A 31 -5.71 -8.23 -14.83
CA THR A 31 -5.51 -7.88 -13.43
C THR A 31 -6.14 -8.91 -12.48
N GLN A 32 -7.28 -9.51 -12.84
CA GLN A 32 -7.88 -10.61 -12.08
C GLN A 32 -6.92 -11.82 -12.00
N GLN A 33 -6.34 -12.23 -13.13
CA GLN A 33 -5.39 -13.36 -13.17
C GLN A 33 -4.10 -13.07 -12.40
N LEU A 34 -3.60 -11.83 -12.50
CA LEU A 34 -2.44 -11.39 -11.73
C LEU A 34 -2.72 -11.41 -10.23
N TRP A 35 -3.90 -10.95 -9.81
CA TRP A 35 -4.32 -10.98 -8.40
C TRP A 35 -4.47 -12.42 -7.88
N GLU A 36 -5.10 -13.29 -8.66
CA GLU A 36 -5.26 -14.72 -8.35
C GLU A 36 -3.89 -15.36 -8.05
N THR A 37 -2.92 -15.12 -8.95
CA THR A 37 -1.57 -15.65 -8.85
C THR A 37 -0.80 -15.05 -7.67
N LYS A 38 -0.85 -13.72 -7.50
CA LYS A 38 -0.10 -13.02 -6.44
C LYS A 38 -0.66 -13.33 -5.06
N SER A 39 -1.98 -13.37 -4.90
CA SER A 39 -2.61 -13.54 -3.58
C SER A 39 -2.50 -14.96 -3.03
N GLN A 40 -2.23 -15.96 -3.88
CA GLN A 40 -2.21 -17.38 -3.53
C GLN A 40 -1.35 -17.70 -2.30
N TYR A 41 -0.15 -17.11 -2.20
CA TYR A 41 0.76 -17.39 -1.08
C TYR A 41 0.21 -16.94 0.29
N GLN A 42 -0.67 -15.93 0.31
CA GLN A 42 -1.21 -15.36 1.55
C GLN A 42 -2.63 -15.82 1.86
N ARG A 43 -3.46 -16.05 0.83
CA ARG A 43 -4.86 -16.48 1.02
C ARG A 43 -4.99 -17.99 1.28
N GLY A 44 -3.98 -18.79 0.90
CA GLY A 44 -4.04 -20.26 0.98
C GLY A 44 -5.02 -20.86 -0.05
N GLU A 45 -5.42 -22.11 0.16
CA GLU A 45 -6.33 -22.81 -0.77
C GLU A 45 -7.81 -22.62 -0.43
N GLU A 46 -8.15 -22.28 0.81
CA GLU A 46 -9.55 -22.21 1.28
C GLU A 46 -10.27 -20.90 0.95
N ILE A 47 -9.53 -19.81 0.74
CA ILE A 47 -10.12 -18.49 0.48
C ILE A 47 -9.97 -18.18 -1.00
N SER A 48 -11.05 -17.86 -1.70
CA SER A 48 -11.00 -17.45 -3.10
C SER A 48 -10.28 -16.10 -3.28
N ALA A 49 -9.68 -15.84 -4.44
CA ALA A 49 -9.02 -14.56 -4.68
C ALA A 49 -10.02 -13.38 -4.62
N LYS A 50 -11.28 -13.62 -5.04
CA LYS A 50 -12.37 -12.64 -4.94
C LYS A 50 -12.65 -12.23 -3.50
N ASP A 51 -12.75 -13.20 -2.59
CA ASP A 51 -13.05 -12.92 -1.17
C ASP A 51 -11.86 -12.27 -0.46
N PHE A 52 -10.64 -12.60 -0.91
CA PHE A 52 -9.42 -12.00 -0.39
C PHE A 52 -9.12 -10.58 -0.93
N TYR A 53 -9.84 -10.14 -1.97
CA TYR A 53 -9.56 -8.89 -2.69
C TYR A 53 -9.66 -7.62 -1.82
N HIS A 54 -10.36 -7.66 -0.70
CA HIS A 54 -10.42 -6.54 0.26
C HIS A 54 -9.04 -6.08 0.76
N ARG A 55 -8.00 -6.92 0.61
CA ARG A 55 -6.60 -6.60 0.95
C ARG A 55 -5.77 -6.06 -0.20
N ALA A 56 -6.32 -5.90 -1.40
CA ALA A 56 -5.57 -5.54 -2.60
C ALA A 56 -4.77 -4.25 -2.46
N GLY A 57 -5.25 -3.28 -1.67
CA GLY A 57 -4.54 -2.04 -1.38
C GLY A 57 -3.16 -2.22 -0.74
N ILE A 58 -2.86 -3.37 -0.12
CA ILE A 58 -1.56 -3.64 0.51
C ILE A 58 -0.44 -3.79 -0.52
N TRP A 59 -0.75 -4.28 -1.72
CA TRP A 59 0.25 -4.51 -2.77
C TRP A 59 0.29 -3.33 -3.73
N ALA A 60 1.50 -2.87 -4.04
CA ALA A 60 1.70 -1.73 -4.93
C ALA A 60 1.10 -1.96 -6.33
N GLU A 61 1.09 -3.21 -6.80
CA GLU A 61 0.56 -3.59 -8.12
C GLU A 61 -0.97 -3.56 -8.19
N PHE A 62 -1.67 -3.63 -7.04
CA PHE A 62 -3.14 -3.72 -6.96
C PHE A 62 -3.77 -2.59 -6.13
N GLY A 63 -2.93 -1.71 -5.59
CA GLY A 63 -3.32 -0.54 -4.85
C GLY A 63 -3.29 0.73 -5.70
N LYS A 64 -4.06 1.71 -5.27
CA LYS A 64 -4.04 3.11 -5.70
C LYS A 64 -3.72 3.97 -4.50
N ILE A 65 -2.75 4.87 -4.65
CA ILE A 65 -2.41 5.85 -3.63
C ILE A 65 -3.53 6.89 -3.54
N ILE A 66 -4.02 7.14 -2.33
CA ILE A 66 -5.05 8.16 -2.07
C ILE A 66 -4.52 9.32 -1.23
N CYS A 67 -3.47 9.07 -0.45
CA CYS A 67 -2.82 10.09 0.35
C CYS A 67 -1.31 9.85 0.38
N ILE A 68 -0.55 10.94 0.29
CA ILE A 68 0.87 10.96 0.62
C ILE A 68 1.05 12.10 1.61
N SER A 69 1.43 11.75 2.82
CA SER A 69 1.73 12.71 3.88
C SER A 69 3.25 12.83 4.00
N VAL A 70 3.72 14.06 4.14
CA VAL A 70 5.14 14.36 4.29
C VAL A 70 5.37 15.19 5.55
N GLY A 71 6.39 14.82 6.33
CA GLY A 71 6.80 15.55 7.52
C GLY A 71 8.30 15.77 7.52
N PHE A 72 8.74 16.91 8.02
CA PHE A 72 10.16 17.21 8.24
C PHE A 72 10.31 18.15 9.45
N PHE A 73 11.47 18.10 10.10
CA PHE A 73 11.80 19.04 11.16
C PHE A 73 12.39 20.31 10.57
N LYS A 74 11.90 21.46 11.04
CA LYS A 74 12.54 22.77 10.85
C LYS A 74 12.83 23.34 12.22
N ILE A 75 14.09 23.40 12.60
CA ILE A 75 14.51 23.98 13.88
C ILE A 75 14.65 25.49 13.66
N GLN A 76 13.73 26.27 14.23
CA GLN A 76 13.93 27.72 14.33
C GLN A 76 14.68 28.01 15.63
N GLY A 77 15.82 28.68 15.52
CA GLY A 77 16.42 29.37 16.65
C GLY A 77 15.60 30.62 17.00
N ASP A 78 15.73 31.10 18.23
CA ASP A 78 15.21 32.40 18.66
C ASP A 78 15.78 33.55 17.79
#